data_AF-A0A392VEE3-F1
#
_entry.id   AF-A0A392VEE3-F1
#
_cell.length_a   1.000
_cell.length_b   1.000
_cell.length_c   1.000
_cell.angle_alpha   90.00
_cell.angle_beta   90.00
_cell.angle_gamma   90.00
#
_symmetry.space_group_name_H-M   'P 1'
#
loop_
_entity.id
_entity.type
_entity.pdbx_description
1 polymer ?
#
loop_
_entity_poly.entity_id
_entity_poly.type
_entity_poly.pdbx_seq_one_letter_code
_entity_poly.pdbx_strand_id
1 'polypeptide(L)' 'MQMFTQGLRPQTRMLLDASAGGSLKNKDEDQAKELVETMSQNEYRAQNDRGAKKKGGVLELDTQ' A
#
# COMPACT_ATOMS: atom_id res chain seq x y z
N MET A 1 3.43 -17.87 2.05
CA MET A 1 2.69 -16.66 1.60
C MET A 1 1.18 -16.83 1.42
N GLN A 2 0.64 -17.98 0.96
CA GLN A 2 -0.78 -18.06 0.60
C GLN A 2 -1.72 -17.75 1.77
N MET A 3 -1.49 -18.35 2.95
CA MET A 3 -2.29 -18.07 4.16
C MET A 3 -2.22 -16.61 4.61
N PHE A 4 -1.03 -16.00 4.58
CA PHE A 4 -0.82 -14.59 4.97
C PHE A 4 -1.69 -13.65 4.14
N THR A 5 -1.65 -13.76 2.81
CA THR A 5 -2.43 -12.88 1.91
C THR A 5 -3.94 -13.14 1.92
N GLN A 6 -4.40 -14.36 2.26
CA GLN A 6 -5.83 -14.67 2.36
C GLN A 6 -6.48 -14.10 3.63
N GLY A 7 -5.70 -13.92 4.71
CA GLY A 7 -6.20 -13.32 5.96
C GLY A 7 -6.28 -11.79 5.93
N LEU A 8 -5.75 -11.15 4.90
CA LEU A 8 -5.77 -9.70 4.77
C LEU A 8 -7.15 -9.19 4.34
N ARG A 9 -7.50 -7.99 4.82
CA ARG A 9 -8.67 -7.27 4.34
C ARG A 9 -8.53 -7.02 2.83
N PRO A 10 -9.63 -7.03 2.04
CA PRO A 10 -9.57 -6.89 0.58
C PRO A 10 -8.79 -5.66 0.12
N GLN A 11 -8.98 -4.52 0.80
CA GLN A 11 -8.31 -3.27 0.48
C GLN A 11 -6.80 -3.33 0.75
N THR A 12 -6.39 -3.94 1.88
CA THR A 12 -4.97 -4.15 2.21
C THR A 12 -4.31 -5.10 1.23
N ARG A 13 -5.02 -6.15 0.81
CA ARG A 13 -4.55 -7.09 -0.22
C ARG A 13 -4.36 -6.42 -1.57
N MET A 14 -5.31 -5.59 -2.01
CA MET A 14 -5.19 -4.83 -3.25
C MET A 14 -3.99 -3.87 -3.21
N LEU A 15 -3.78 -3.16 -2.10
CA LEU A 15 -2.65 -2.25 -1.93
C LEU A 15 -1.31 -3.00 -1.90
N LEU A 16 -1.30 -4.20 -1.30
CA LEU A 16 -0.14 -5.10 -1.28
C LEU A 16 0.21 -5.57 -2.70
N ASP A 17 -0.76 -6.06 -3.47
CA ASP A 17 -0.54 -6.53 -4.83
C ASP A 17 -0.07 -5.37 -5.76
N ALA A 18 -0.64 -4.17 -5.59
CA ALA A 18 -0.20 -2.97 -6.32
C ALA A 18 1.22 -2.53 -5.95
N SER A 19 1.55 -2.48 -4.65
CA SER A 19 2.90 -2.14 -4.17
C SER A 19 3.93 -3.21 -4.55
N ALA A 20 3.49 -4.46 -4.67
CA ALA A 20 4.33 -5.56 -5.10
C ALA A 20 4.56 -5.60 -6.62
N GLY A 21 3.76 -4.86 -7.41
CA GLY A 21 3.78 -4.93 -8.87
C GLY A 21 3.27 -6.28 -9.41
N GLY A 22 2.43 -6.98 -8.64
CA GLY A 22 2.04 -8.36 -8.88
C GLY A 22 1.88 -9.13 -7.57
N SER A 23 2.00 -10.45 -7.61
CA SER A 23 1.84 -11.25 -6.39
C SER A 23 3.08 -11.15 -5.49
N LEU A 24 2.87 -10.89 -4.20
CA LEU A 24 3.93 -10.96 -3.18
C LEU A 24 4.68 -12.31 -3.16
N LYS A 25 4.07 -13.38 -3.69
CA LYS A 25 4.70 -14.70 -3.86
C LYS A 25 5.93 -14.70 -4.77
N ASN A 26 6.06 -13.70 -5.63
CA ASN A 26 7.17 -13.60 -6.59
C ASN A 26 8.33 -12.75 -6.07
N LYS A 27 8.25 -12.26 -4.82
CA LYS A 27 9.30 -11.48 -4.17
C LYS A 27 10.09 -12.34 -3.20
N ASP A 28 11.39 -12.06 -3.11
CA ASP A 28 12.26 -12.59 -2.06
C ASP A 28 11.84 -12.11 -0.67
N GLU A 29 12.31 -12.81 0.36
CA GLU A 29 11.94 -12.51 1.75
C GLU A 29 12.26 -11.06 2.14
N ASP A 30 13.47 -10.58 1.82
CA ASP A 30 13.89 -9.20 2.11
C ASP A 30 13.00 -8.17 1.40
N GLN A 31 12.69 -8.39 0.12
CA GLN A 31 11.81 -7.51 -0.64
C GLN A 31 10.37 -7.51 -0.09
N ALA A 32 9.89 -8.66 0.38
CA ALA A 32 8.58 -8.74 1.01
C ALA A 32 8.53 -8.03 2.37
N LYS A 33 9.60 -8.17 3.18
CA LYS A 33 9.73 -7.47 4.47
C LYS A 33 9.77 -5.95 4.29
N GLU A 34 10.64 -5.46 3.41
CA GLU A 34 10.76 -4.03 3.12
C GLU A 34 9.43 -3.44 2.64
N LEU A 35 8.71 -4.19 1.80
CA LEU A 35 7.41 -3.76 1.28
C LEU A 35 6.35 -3.67 2.38
N VAL A 36 6.28 -4.65 3.28
CA VAL A 36 5.34 -4.63 4.42
C VAL A 36 5.67 -3.48 5.37
N GLU A 37 6.96 -3.23 5.63
CA GLU A 37 7.41 -2.12 6.46
C GLU A 37 7.05 -0.76 5.82
N THR A 38 7.34 -0.60 4.53
CA THR A 38 6.98 0.60 3.75
C THR A 38 5.47 0.83 3.74
N MET A 39 4.66 -0.22 3.54
CA MET A 39 3.21 -0.12 3.59
C MET A 39 2.69 0.29 4.97
N SER A 40 3.28 -0.26 6.04
CA SER A 40 2.90 0.08 7.42
C SER A 40 3.22 1.54 7.74
N GLN A 41 4.38 2.03 7.30
CA GLN A 41 4.77 3.44 7.45
C GLN A 41 3.91 4.38 6.61
N ASN A 42 3.58 3.99 5.38
CA ASN A 42 2.74 4.79 4.49
C ASN A 42 1.28 4.85 4.97
N GLU A 43 0.72 3.74 5.49
CA GLU A 43 -0.63 3.73 6.06
C GLU A 43 -0.73 4.66 7.28
N TYR A 44 0.30 4.66 8.14
CA TYR A 44 0.38 5.60 9.26
C TYR A 44 0.43 7.07 8.79
N ARG A 45 1.23 7.38 7.77
CA ARG A 45 1.28 8.73 7.16
C ARG A 45 -0.03 9.12 6.50
N ALA A 46 -0.66 8.24 5.73
CA ALA A 46 -1.94 8.50 5.08
C ALA A 46 -3.05 8.74 6.10
N GLN A 47 -3.07 8.00 7.20
CA GLN A 47 -4.02 8.20 8.29
C GLN A 47 -3.76 9.52 9.03
N ASN A 48 -2.50 9.91 9.21
CA ASN A 48 -2.11 11.16 9.86
C ASN A 48 -2.31 12.41 8.96
N ASP A 49 -2.04 12.31 7.65
CA ASP A 49 -2.31 13.39 6.68
C ASP A 49 -3.81 13.58 6.45
N ARG A 50 -4.62 12.52 6.55
CA ARG A 50 -6.09 12.61 6.60
C ARG A 50 -6.63 13.30 7.86
N GLY A 51 -5.82 13.40 8.92
CA GLY A 51 -6.12 14.19 10.12
C GLY A 51 -5.95 15.71 9.90
N ALA A 52 -5.07 16.09 8.96
CA ALA A 52 -5.06 17.44 8.43
C ALA A 52 -6.22 17.55 7.44
N LYS A 53 -7.28 18.25 7.82
CA LYS A 53 -8.41 18.58 6.94
C LYS A 53 -7.91 19.42 5.76
N LYS A 54 -7.32 18.79 4.75
CA LYS A 54 -7.01 19.46 3.49
C LYS A 54 -8.31 19.47 2.71
N LYS A 55 -8.91 20.66 2.65
CA LYS A 55 -10.06 20.98 1.81
C LYS A 55 -9.85 20.31 0.46
N GLY A 56 -10.85 19.53 0.04
CA GLY A 56 -10.83 18.87 -1.26
C GLY A 56 -10.50 19.89 -2.35
N GLY A 57 -9.53 19.55 -3.18
CA GLY A 57 -9.06 20.42 -4.23
C GLY A 57 -7.99 19.73 -5.05
N VAL A 58 -8.43 19.12 -6.15
CA VAL A 58 -7.66 18.89 -7.38
C VAL A 58 -6.49 17.91 -7.28
N LEU A 59 -6.72 16.68 -7.78
CA LEU A 59 -5.68 15.89 -8.43
C LEU A 59 -5.55 16.44 -9.86
N GLU A 60 -4.61 17.34 -10.10
CA GLU A 60 -4.20 17.71 -11.46
C GLU A 60 -3.36 16.55 -12.01
N LEU A 61 -3.98 15.73 -12.87
CA LEU A 61 -3.27 14.77 -13.70
C LEU A 61 -2.76 15.52 -14.93
N ASP A 62 -1.51 15.95 -14.88
CA ASP A 62 -0.79 16.41 -16.06
C ASP A 62 -0.69 15.22 -17.03
N THR A 63 -1.52 15.25 -18.07
CA THR A 63 -1.39 14.35 -19.22
C THR A 63 -0.63 15.13 -20.27
N GLN A 64 0.62 14.72 -20.48
CA GLN A 64 1.48 15.18 -21.58
C GLN A 64 0.97 14.67 -22.93
#